data_AF-A0A3B8MYL7-F1
#
_entry.id   AF-A0A3B8MYL7-F1
#
_cell.length_a   1.000
_cell.length_b   1.000
_cell.length_c   1.000
_cell.angle_alpha   90.00
_cell.angle_beta   90.00
_cell.angle_gamma   90.00
#
_symmetry.space_group_name_H-M   'P 1'
#
loop_
_entity.id
_entity.type
_entity.pdbx_description
1 polymer ?
#
loop_
_entity_poly.entity_id
_entity_poly.type
_entity_poly.pdbx_seq_one_letter_code
_entity_poly.pdbx_strand_id
1 'polypeptide(L)' 'MVTFIDRKTVEKIAREYAGLVKKEMNIEKAYLYGSYAKGNYTSESDIDIAVIM' A
#
# COMPACT_ATOMS: atom_id res chain seq x y z
N MET A 1 1.95 -14.03 18.99
CA MET A 1 2.65 -14.42 17.75
C MET A 1 2.63 -13.21 16.85
N VAL A 2 3.78 -12.55 16.59
CA VAL A 2 3.81 -11.42 15.65
C VAL A 2 3.70 -12.02 14.26
N THR A 3 2.57 -11.77 13.60
CA THR A 3 2.36 -12.18 12.21
C THR A 3 3.08 -11.21 11.31
N PHE A 4 4.23 -11.64 10.76
CA PHE A 4 4.92 -10.91 9.72
C PHE A 4 4.02 -10.86 8.48
N ILE A 5 3.72 -9.66 7.99
CA ILE A 5 2.91 -9.46 6.79
C ILE A 5 3.83 -9.53 5.58
N ASP A 6 3.62 -10.52 4.72
CA ASP A 6 4.41 -10.68 3.50
C ASP A 6 4.06 -9.61 2.45
N ARG A 7 4.96 -9.44 1.48
CA ARG A 7 4.80 -8.46 0.40
C ARG A 7 3.52 -8.67 -0.41
N LYS A 8 3.08 -9.91 -0.62
CA LYS A 8 1.86 -10.20 -1.41
C LYS A 8 0.62 -9.70 -0.68
N THR A 9 0.60 -9.86 0.63
CA THR A 9 -0.47 -9.35 1.50
C THR A 9 -0.49 -7.82 1.45
N VAL A 10 0.67 -7.15 1.49
CA VAL A 10 0.76 -5.69 1.33
C VAL A 10 0.28 -5.22 -0.05
N GLU A 11 0.67 -5.89 -1.13
CA GLU A 11 0.19 -5.57 -2.47
C GLU A 11 -1.33 -5.73 -2.60
N LYS A 12 -1.92 -6.72 -1.92
CA LYS A 12 -3.38 -6.89 -1.85
C LYS A 12 -4.05 -5.73 -1.11
N ILE A 13 -3.57 -5.40 0.10
CA ILE A 13 -4.09 -4.29 0.92
C ILE A 13 -4.01 -2.97 0.14
N ALA A 14 -2.89 -2.70 -0.52
CA ALA A 14 -2.70 -1.47 -1.30
C ALA A 14 -3.68 -1.34 -2.47
N ARG A 15 -3.97 -2.45 -3.17
CA ARG A 15 -4.97 -2.47 -4.25
C ARG A 15 -6.39 -2.27 -3.74
N GLU A 16 -6.75 -2.91 -2.65
CA GLU A 16 -8.06 -2.76 -2.02
C GLU A 16 -8.27 -1.32 -1.54
N TYR A 17 -7.28 -0.74 -0.87
CA TYR A 17 -7.30 0.65 -0.42
C TYR A 17 -7.43 1.63 -1.60
N ALA A 18 -6.61 1.50 -2.64
CA ALA A 18 -6.72 2.34 -3.84
C ALA A 18 -8.11 2.25 -4.50
N GLY A 19 -8.73 1.06 -4.48
CA GLY A 19 -10.09 0.84 -4.95
C GLY A 19 -11.15 1.57 -4.13
N LEU A 20 -10.96 1.69 -2.80
CA LEU A 20 -11.82 2.50 -1.93
C LEU A 20 -11.62 4.00 -2.18
N VAL A 21 -10.38 4.47 -2.25
CA VAL A 21 -10.08 5.89 -2.52
C VAL A 21 -10.71 6.32 -3.85
N LYS A 22 -10.62 5.50 -4.90
CA LYS A 22 -11.22 5.80 -6.21
C LYS A 22 -12.76 5.92 -6.18
N LYS A 23 -13.44 5.30 -5.20
CA LYS A 23 -14.91 5.43 -5.04
C LYS A 23 -15.28 6.76 -4.40
N GLU A 24 -14.45 7.24 -3.48
CA GLU A 24 -14.71 8.47 -2.72
C GLU A 24 -14.12 9.73 -3.40
N MET A 25 -13.09 9.55 -4.24
CA MET A 25 -12.33 10.63 -4.87
C MET A 25 -12.04 10.32 -6.34
N ASN A 26 -12.09 11.36 -7.19
CA ASN A 26 -11.59 11.23 -8.55
C ASN A 26 -10.05 11.25 -8.53
N ILE A 27 -9.44 10.08 -8.67
CA ILE A 27 -7.99 9.92 -8.68
C ILE A 27 -7.52 9.40 -10.05
N GLU A 28 -6.42 9.94 -10.55
CA GLU A 28 -5.78 9.47 -11.78
C GLU A 28 -5.03 8.15 -11.51
N LYS A 29 -4.23 8.11 -10.44
CA LYS A 29 -3.30 7.00 -10.15
C LYS A 29 -3.08 6.80 -8.65
N ALA A 30 -2.72 5.57 -8.28
CA ALA A 30 -2.24 5.22 -6.95
C ALA A 30 -0.99 4.33 -7.05
N TYR A 31 0.00 4.59 -6.20
CA TYR A 31 1.28 3.87 -6.20
C TYR A 31 1.62 3.37 -4.80
N LEU A 32 2.05 2.11 -4.70
CA LEU A 32 2.75 1.65 -3.51
C LEU A 32 4.07 2.42 -3.40
N TYR A 33 4.31 3.00 -2.22
CA TYR A 33 5.47 3.83 -1.96
C TYR A 33 6.25 3.31 -0.73
N GLY A 34 7.20 4.11 -0.24
CA GLY A 34 7.88 3.79 1.01
C GLY A 34 8.77 2.55 0.98
N SER A 35 8.92 1.92 2.14
CA SER A 35 9.85 0.80 2.35
C SER A 35 9.44 -0.46 1.56
N TYR A 36 8.14 -0.72 1.43
CA TYR A 36 7.63 -1.84 0.63
C TYR A 36 7.87 -1.66 -0.87
N ALA A 37 7.81 -0.42 -1.38
CA ALA A 37 8.19 -0.14 -2.77
C ALA A 37 9.70 -0.29 -3.01
N LYS A 38 10.53 0.10 -2.04
CA LYS A 38 11.99 0.03 -2.10
C LYS A 38 12.56 -1.37 -1.82
N GLY A 39 11.77 -2.26 -1.22
CA GLY A 39 12.19 -3.62 -0.87
C GLY A 39 13.02 -3.73 0.41
N ASN A 40 13.10 -2.66 1.21
CA ASN A 40 13.84 -2.62 2.48
C ASN A 40 12.91 -2.50 3.70
N TYR A 41 11.70 -3.07 3.61
CA TYR A 41 10.72 -3.10 4.69
C TYR A 41 11.12 -4.05 5.81
N THR A 42 10.70 -3.72 7.02
CA THR A 42 10.88 -4.49 8.25
C THR A 42 9.51 -4.94 8.77
N SER A 43 9.50 -5.72 9.85
CA SER A 43 8.25 -6.12 10.53
C SER A 43 7.47 -4.97 11.17
N GLU A 44 8.11 -3.80 11.31
CA GLU A 44 7.52 -2.59 11.89
C GLU A 44 7.20 -1.55 10.82
N SER A 45 7.34 -1.89 9.53
CA SER A 45 7.05 -0.96 8.44
C SER A 45 5.56 -0.75 8.22
N ASP A 46 5.19 0.51 8.01
CA ASP A 46 3.88 0.91 7.51
C ASP A 46 3.72 0.65 6.00
N ILE A 47 2.49 0.80 5.49
CA ILE A 47 2.17 0.75 4.06
C ILE A 47 1.92 2.17 3.57
N ASP A 48 2.87 2.71 2.80
CA ASP A 48 2.74 4.02 2.17
C ASP A 48 2.08 3.92 0.80
N ILE A 49 1.08 4.77 0.53
CA ILE A 49 0.41 4.84 -0.78
C ILE A 49 0.38 6.29 -1.24
N ALA A 50 1.01 6.57 -2.38
CA ALA A 50 0.92 7.88 -3.04
C ALA A 50 -0.30 7.91 -3.97
N VAL A 51 -1.16 8.92 -3.81
CA VAL A 51 -2.38 9.11 -4.61
C VAL A 51 -2.22 10.39 -5.44
N ILE A 52 -2.50 10.28 -6.74
CA ILE A 52 -2.48 11.39 -7.69
C ILE A 52 -3.92 11.68 -8.10
N MET A 53 -4.34 12.94 -7.99
CA MET A 53 -5.69 13.43 -8.34
C MET A 53 -5.78 13.84 -9.80
#